data_AF-A0A843IZ52-F1
#
_entry.id   AF-A0A843IZ52-F1
#
_cell.length_a   1.000
_cell.length_b   1.000
_cell.length_c   1.000
_cell.angle_alpha   90.00
_cell.angle_beta   90.00
_cell.angle_gamma   90.00
#
_symmetry.space_group_name_H-M   'P 1'
#
loop_
_entity.id
_entity.type
_entity.pdbx_description
1 polymer ?
#
loop_
_entity_poly.entity_id
_entity_poly.type
_entity_poly.pdbx_seq_one_letter_code
_entity_poly.pdbx_strand_id
1 'polypeptide(L)'
;MIARYYAEKKDKSGLTDNERKVIEQNYYSSLDTYAPRYYQINAVNRTVEAIARGQKRLLLVMATGTGKTYVAFQIVYKLLSSKIIERMRVLYLTDRNILVDQSLNQDFGPLKDKSYKVNFADKDCLNKIKS
;
A
#
# COMPACT_ATOMS: atom_id res chain seq x y z
N MET A 1 19.68 3.34 -0.40
CA MET A 1 18.43 3.47 0.40
C MET A 1 18.38 2.40 1.50
N ILE A 2 18.48 1.12 1.17
CA ILE A 2 18.54 0.01 2.14
C ILE A 2 19.72 0.14 3.14
N ALA A 3 20.89 0.58 2.68
CA ALA A 3 22.07 0.80 3.55
C ALA A 3 21.84 1.87 4.65
N ARG A 4 21.11 2.96 4.33
CA ARG A 4 20.76 3.99 5.31
C ARG A 4 19.73 3.47 6.32
N TYR A 5 18.82 2.61 5.86
CA TYR A 5 17.84 1.95 6.72
C TYR A 5 18.49 0.99 7.74
N TYR A 6 19.47 0.18 7.32
CA TYR A 6 20.29 -0.63 8.22
C TYR A 6 21.07 0.21 9.24
N ALA A 7 21.49 1.42 8.87
CA ALA A 7 22.23 2.33 9.75
C ALA A 7 21.34 3.08 10.77
N GLU A 8 20.06 3.33 10.46
CA GLU A 8 19.12 4.05 11.35
C GLU A 8 18.50 3.16 12.44
N LYS A 9 18.52 1.82 12.32
CA LYS A 9 18.09 0.92 13.40
C LYS A 9 19.10 0.94 14.56
N LYS A 10 18.81 1.75 15.59
CA LYS A 10 19.53 1.80 16.88
C LYS A 10 19.31 0.58 17.78
N ASP A 11 18.39 -0.32 17.42
CA ASP A 11 18.06 -1.51 18.20
C ASP A 11 18.88 -2.72 17.74
N LYS A 12 19.55 -3.40 18.68
CA LYS A 12 20.53 -4.48 18.42
C LYS A 12 19.91 -5.77 17.85
N SER A 13 18.60 -5.79 17.60
CA SER A 13 17.81 -6.97 17.24
C SER A 13 17.78 -7.30 15.73
N GLY A 14 18.36 -6.46 14.86
CA GLY A 14 18.34 -6.70 13.42
C GLY A 14 16.92 -6.56 12.80
N LEU A 15 16.74 -6.98 11.55
CA LEU A 15 15.43 -6.99 10.90
C LEU A 15 14.80 -8.37 10.99
N THR A 16 13.51 -8.41 11.26
CA THR A 16 12.71 -9.62 11.06
C THR A 16 12.62 -9.95 9.57
N ASP A 17 12.39 -11.22 9.24
CA ASP A 17 12.27 -11.64 7.84
C ASP A 17 11.09 -10.98 7.13
N ASN A 18 10.00 -10.70 7.85
CA ASN A 18 8.87 -9.95 7.30
C ASN A 18 9.23 -8.49 6.99
N GLU A 19 10.00 -7.82 7.87
CA GLU A 19 10.50 -6.48 7.58
C GLU A 19 11.39 -6.48 6.34
N ARG A 20 12.33 -7.44 6.21
CA ARG A 20 13.20 -7.55 5.03
C ARG A 20 12.40 -7.73 3.74
N LYS A 21 11.51 -8.73 3.73
CA LYS A 21 10.66 -9.06 2.57
C LYS A 21 9.90 -7.87 2.04
N VAL A 22 9.38 -7.01 2.91
CA VAL A 22 8.61 -5.82 2.54
C VAL A 22 9.50 -4.68 2.04
N ILE A 23 10.64 -4.45 2.70
CA ILE A 23 11.53 -3.32 2.39
C ILE A 23 12.24 -3.54 1.06
N GLU A 24 12.65 -4.77 0.78
CA GLU A 24 13.31 -5.18 -0.46
C GLU A 24 12.41 -5.10 -1.68
N GLN A 25 11.08 -5.01 -1.51
CA GLN A 25 10.19 -4.82 -2.65
C GLN A 25 10.47 -3.49 -3.34
N ASN A 26 10.58 -3.51 -4.66
CA ASN A 26 10.63 -2.28 -5.44
C ASN A 26 9.29 -1.53 -5.35
N TYR A 27 9.36 -0.21 -5.54
CA TYR A 27 8.15 0.58 -5.80
C TYR A 27 7.57 0.16 -7.15
N TYR A 28 6.25 0.25 -7.30
CA TYR A 28 5.66 0.11 -8.61
C TYR A 28 6.13 1.27 -9.50
N SER A 29 6.58 0.94 -10.70
CA SER A 29 7.00 1.89 -11.72
C SER A 29 6.53 1.40 -13.10
N SER A 30 6.06 2.33 -13.93
CA SER A 30 5.73 2.12 -15.34
C SER A 30 6.20 3.36 -16.14
N LEU A 31 6.06 3.33 -17.46
CA LEU A 31 6.37 4.48 -18.32
C LEU A 31 5.61 5.76 -17.91
N ASP A 32 4.40 5.59 -17.37
CA ASP A 32 3.53 6.67 -16.94
C ASP A 32 3.58 6.93 -15.43
N THR A 33 4.41 6.20 -14.69
CA THR A 33 4.50 6.34 -13.22
C THR A 33 5.78 7.06 -12.82
N TYR A 34 5.63 8.21 -12.16
CA TYR A 34 6.76 8.95 -11.61
C TYR A 34 7.38 8.23 -10.39
N ALA A 35 8.69 8.39 -10.26
CA ALA A 35 9.40 7.97 -9.07
C ALA A 35 8.87 8.71 -7.82
N PRO A 36 8.75 8.03 -6.67
CA PRO A 36 8.21 8.61 -5.46
C PRO A 36 9.14 9.72 -4.94
N ARG A 37 8.55 10.82 -4.47
CA ARG A 37 9.29 11.90 -3.79
C ARG A 37 9.79 11.42 -2.42
N TYR A 38 10.84 12.06 -1.89
CA TYR A 38 11.47 11.63 -0.63
C TYR A 38 10.49 11.46 0.54
N TYR A 39 9.50 12.35 0.67
CA TYR A 39 8.51 12.27 1.74
C TYR A 39 7.49 11.14 1.51
N GLN A 40 7.20 10.79 0.25
CA GLN A 40 6.36 9.64 -0.10
C GLN A 40 7.11 8.35 0.18
N ILE A 41 8.40 8.28 -0.16
CA ILE A 41 9.28 7.16 0.19
C ILE A 41 9.26 6.92 1.70
N ASN A 42 9.46 7.98 2.49
CA ASN A 42 9.45 7.89 3.95
C ASN A 42 8.08 7.42 4.49
N ALA A 43 6.98 7.94 3.95
CA ALA A 43 5.63 7.57 4.36
C ALA A 43 5.33 6.09 4.05
N VAL A 44 5.67 5.63 2.84
CA VAL A 44 5.49 4.24 2.42
C VAL A 44 6.33 3.31 3.29
N ASN A 45 7.65 3.53 3.37
CA ASN A 45 8.57 2.67 4.11
C ASN A 45 8.17 2.52 5.59
N ARG A 46 7.92 3.64 6.29
CA ARG A 46 7.53 3.61 7.71
C ARG A 46 6.21 2.87 7.93
N THR A 47 5.27 3.01 7.01
CA THR A 47 3.96 2.36 7.11
C THR A 47 4.09 0.85 6.93
N VAL A 48 4.78 0.40 5.88
CA VAL A 48 4.92 -1.02 5.59
C VAL A 48 5.80 -1.74 6.63
N GLU A 49 6.80 -1.06 7.20
CA GLU A 49 7.60 -1.55 8.32
C GLU A 49 6.77 -1.78 9.58
N ALA A 50 5.97 -0.78 9.97
CA ALA A 50 5.13 -0.89 11.14
C ALA A 50 4.10 -2.03 10.99
N ILE A 51 3.54 -2.21 9.79
CA ILE A 51 2.69 -3.37 9.46
C ILE A 51 3.47 -4.68 9.59
N ALA A 52 4.69 -4.76 9.04
CA ALA A 52 5.54 -5.96 9.13
C ALA A 52 5.92 -6.34 10.57
N ARG A 53 5.99 -5.35 11.48
CA ARG A 53 6.17 -5.56 12.93
C ARG A 53 4.88 -5.98 13.66
N GLY A 54 3.78 -6.17 12.94
CA GLY A 54 2.49 -6.57 13.52
C GLY A 54 1.67 -5.41 14.10
N GLN A 55 2.02 -4.15 13.80
CA GLN A 55 1.20 -3.02 14.22
C GLN A 55 -0.15 -3.06 13.49
N LYS A 56 -1.22 -3.30 14.25
CA LYS A 56 -2.57 -3.53 13.71
C LYS A 56 -3.30 -2.25 13.30
N ARG A 57 -2.91 -1.09 13.83
CA ARG A 57 -3.57 0.21 13.60
C ARG A 57 -2.52 1.30 13.42
N LEU A 58 -2.64 2.07 12.34
CA LEU A 58 -1.75 3.16 12.00
C LEU A 58 -2.58 4.38 11.56
N LEU A 59 -2.08 5.58 11.85
CA LEU A 59 -2.60 6.83 11.30
C LEU A 59 -1.44 7.52 10.57
N LEU A 60 -1.56 7.64 9.25
CA LEU A 60 -0.60 8.37 8.42
C LEU A 60 -1.15 9.76 8.11
N VAL A 61 -0.56 10.79 8.72
CA VAL A 61 -0.96 12.18 8.50
C VAL A 61 -0.19 12.76 7.31
N MET A 62 -0.91 13.23 6.30
CA MET A 62 -0.35 13.82 5.09
C MET A 62 -1.13 15.06 4.67
N ALA A 63 -0.43 16.10 4.23
CA ALA A 63 -1.05 17.32 3.74
C ALA A 63 -1.85 17.10 2.43
N THR A 64 -2.69 18.07 2.07
CA THR A 64 -3.35 18.11 0.75
C THR A 64 -2.31 18.28 -0.36
N GLY A 65 -2.55 17.68 -1.53
CA GLY A 65 -1.62 17.77 -2.67
C GLY A 65 -0.33 16.95 -2.58
N THR A 66 -0.07 16.22 -1.49
CA THR A 66 1.17 15.43 -1.35
C THR A 66 1.08 14.00 -1.92
N GLY A 67 0.04 13.68 -2.69
CA GLY A 67 -0.12 12.36 -3.32
C GLY A 67 -0.50 11.25 -2.33
N LYS A 68 -1.55 11.47 -1.53
CA LYS A 68 -2.08 10.47 -0.58
C LYS A 68 -2.51 9.18 -1.28
N THR A 69 -3.20 9.30 -2.41
CA THR A 69 -3.68 8.14 -3.19
C THR A 69 -2.51 7.34 -3.77
N TYR A 70 -1.53 8.01 -4.39
CA TYR A 70 -0.26 7.40 -4.80
C TYR A 70 0.45 6.65 -3.66
N VAL A 71 0.59 7.28 -2.48
CA VAL A 71 1.23 6.63 -1.31
C VAL A 71 0.44 5.40 -0.85
N ALA A 72 -0.89 5.49 -0.80
CA ALA A 72 -1.74 4.36 -0.46
C ALA A 72 -1.58 3.20 -1.44
N PHE A 73 -1.53 3.50 -2.75
CA PHE A 73 -1.27 2.50 -3.79
C PHE A 73 0.10 1.83 -3.59
N GLN A 74 1.17 2.59 -3.39
CA GLN A 74 2.51 2.03 -3.21
C GLN A 74 2.64 1.16 -1.94
N ILE A 75 1.94 1.54 -0.85
CA ILE A 75 1.82 0.70 0.35
C ILE A 75 1.16 -0.64 0.01
N VAL A 76 -0.01 -0.59 -0.64
CA VAL A 76 -0.76 -1.80 -1.03
C VAL A 76 0.07 -2.67 -1.96
N TYR A 77 0.71 -2.09 -2.97
CA TYR A 77 1.56 -2.80 -3.92
C TYR A 77 2.71 -3.53 -3.22
N LYS A 78 3.48 -2.83 -2.38
CA LYS A 78 4.61 -3.46 -1.66
C LYS A 78 4.15 -4.59 -0.74
N LEU A 79 3.04 -4.41 -0.04
CA LEU A 79 2.49 -5.45 0.84
C LEU A 79 2.04 -6.68 0.06
N LEU A 80 1.31 -6.50 -1.04
CA LEU A 80 0.89 -7.60 -1.93
C LEU A 80 2.10 -8.33 -2.55
N SER A 81 3.11 -7.59 -3.01
CA SER A 81 4.32 -8.15 -3.62
C SER A 81 5.19 -8.91 -2.63
N SER A 82 5.26 -8.46 -1.38
CA SER A 82 6.08 -9.07 -0.32
C SER A 82 5.57 -10.42 0.18
N LYS A 83 4.27 -10.69 0.01
CA LYS A 83 3.60 -11.91 0.49
C LYS A 83 3.82 -12.23 1.98
N ILE A 84 4.04 -11.22 2.83
CA ILE A 84 4.19 -11.43 4.29
C ILE A 84 2.88 -11.78 5.00
N ILE A 85 1.75 -11.48 4.36
CA ILE A 85 0.41 -11.85 4.82
C ILE A 85 -0.16 -12.79 3.76
N GLU A 86 -0.30 -14.06 4.11
CA GLU A 86 -0.93 -15.04 3.22
C GLU A 86 -2.36 -14.62 2.91
N ARG A 87 -2.73 -14.68 1.62
CA ARG A 87 -4.09 -14.35 1.14
C ARG A 87 -4.56 -12.93 1.52
N MET A 88 -3.64 -11.97 1.58
CA MET A 88 -3.96 -10.58 1.91
C MET A 88 -5.05 -10.02 0.97
N ARG A 89 -6.12 -9.50 1.59
CA ARG A 89 -7.17 -8.73 0.91
C ARG A 89 -7.15 -7.31 1.45
N VAL A 90 -7.28 -6.32 0.56
CA VAL A 90 -7.27 -4.91 0.92
C VAL A 90 -8.64 -4.31 0.70
N LEU A 91 -9.18 -3.68 1.74
CA LEU A 91 -10.37 -2.85 1.64
C LEU A 91 -9.94 -1.38 1.56
N TYR A 92 -10.15 -0.76 0.40
CA TYR A 92 -9.90 0.67 0.19
C TYR A 92 -11.23 1.43 0.27
N LEU A 93 -11.38 2.27 1.30
CA LEU A 93 -12.60 3.03 1.57
C LEU A 93 -12.39 4.50 1.21
N THR A 94 -13.39 5.10 0.58
CA THR A 94 -13.43 6.54 0.30
C THR A 94 -14.82 7.08 0.64
N ASP A 95 -14.93 8.40 0.80
CA ASP A 95 -16.18 9.08 1.12
C ASP A 95 -17.24 8.97 0.01
N ARG A 96 -16.82 8.88 -1.27
CA ARG A 96 -17.73 8.94 -2.43
C ARG A 96 -17.35 7.99 -3.55
N ASN A 97 -18.34 7.45 -4.23
CA ASN A 97 -18.17 6.56 -5.39
C ASN A 97 -17.25 7.15 -6.47
N ILE A 98 -17.39 8.44 -6.78
CA ILE A 98 -16.55 9.10 -7.79
C ILE A 98 -15.05 9.09 -7.43
N LEU A 99 -14.72 9.15 -6.13
CA LEU A 99 -13.34 9.09 -5.65
C LEU A 99 -12.76 7.67 -5.77
N VAL A 100 -13.61 6.63 -5.62
CA VAL A 100 -13.21 5.25 -5.90
C VAL A 100 -12.88 5.10 -7.39
N ASP A 101 -13.76 5.59 -8.27
CA ASP A 101 -13.57 5.48 -9.71
C ASP A 101 -12.33 6.24 -10.18
N GLN A 102 -12.10 7.45 -9.66
CA GLN A 102 -10.88 8.21 -9.94
C GLN A 102 -9.63 7.44 -9.50
N SER A 103 -9.63 6.90 -8.28
CA SER A 103 -8.47 6.17 -7.76
C SER A 103 -8.18 4.91 -8.60
N LEU A 104 -9.21 4.12 -8.94
CA LEU A 104 -9.09 2.90 -9.75
C LEU A 104 -8.63 3.16 -11.19
N ASN A 105 -9.02 4.28 -11.78
CA ASN A 105 -8.63 4.63 -13.15
C ASN A 105 -7.29 5.38 -13.22
N GLN A 106 -6.72 5.77 -12.07
CA GLN A 106 -5.46 6.51 -11.98
C GLN A 106 -4.43 5.68 -11.20
N ASP A 107 -4.11 6.08 -9.96
CA ASP A 107 -3.03 5.47 -9.15
C ASP A 107 -3.20 3.95 -8.98
N PHE A 108 -4.44 3.47 -8.77
CA PHE A 108 -4.74 2.04 -8.61
C PHE A 108 -4.97 1.30 -9.94
N GLY A 109 -4.82 1.98 -11.09
CA GLY A 109 -4.92 1.38 -12.42
C GLY A 109 -4.19 0.03 -12.57
N PRO A 110 -2.95 -0.13 -12.07
CA PRO A 110 -2.22 -1.39 -12.13
C PRO A 110 -2.87 -2.57 -11.38
N LEU A 111 -3.81 -2.28 -10.46
CA LEU A 111 -4.55 -3.27 -9.69
C LEU A 111 -6.02 -3.37 -10.12
N LYS A 112 -6.45 -2.63 -11.16
CA LYS A 112 -7.85 -2.53 -11.56
C LYS A 112 -8.47 -3.90 -11.87
N ASP A 113 -7.77 -4.75 -12.61
CA ASP A 113 -8.25 -6.10 -12.98
C ASP A 113 -8.33 -7.06 -11.79
N LYS A 114 -7.64 -6.73 -10.69
CA LYS A 114 -7.63 -7.49 -9.44
C LYS A 114 -8.49 -6.83 -8.36
N SER A 115 -9.19 -5.74 -8.71
CA SER A 115 -10.00 -4.95 -7.78
C SER A 115 -11.47 -5.17 -8.07
N TYR A 116 -12.26 -5.26 -7.00
CA TYR A 116 -13.71 -5.31 -7.09
C TYR A 116 -14.32 -4.09 -6.40
N LYS A 117 -15.10 -3.29 -7.14
CA LYS A 117 -15.86 -2.18 -6.58
C LYS A 117 -17.16 -2.71 -5.99
N VAL A 118 -17.30 -2.61 -4.67
CA VAL A 118 -18.52 -3.04 -3.97
C VAL A 118 -19.69 -2.15 -4.37
N ASN A 119 -20.77 -2.78 -4.83
CA ASN A 119 -22.04 -2.12 -5.12
C ASN A 119 -23.11 -2.57 -4.13
N PHE A 120 -23.41 -1.75 -3.13
CA PHE A 120 -24.38 -2.08 -2.09
C PHE A 120 -25.84 -2.18 -2.59
N ALA A 121 -26.15 -1.69 -3.80
CA ALA A 121 -27.47 -1.89 -4.41
C ALA A 121 -27.64 -3.31 -4.97
N ASP A 122 -26.55 -4.01 -5.27
CA ASP A 122 -26.55 -5.40 -5.72
C ASP A 122 -26.46 -6.32 -4.49
N LYS A 123 -27.56 -6.99 -4.15
CA LYS A 123 -27.66 -7.88 -2.99
C LYS A 123 -26.69 -9.07 -3.05
N ASP A 124 -26.23 -9.42 -4.26
CA ASP A 124 -25.28 -10.51 -4.49
C ASP A 124 -23.83 -10.03 -4.65
N CYS A 125 -23.56 -8.72 -4.51
CA CYS A 125 -22.23 -8.16 -4.76
C CYS A 125 -21.12 -8.84 -3.94
N LEU A 126 -21.41 -9.22 -2.69
CA LEU A 126 -20.43 -9.85 -1.81
C LEU A 126 -20.12 -11.30 -2.20
N ASN A 127 -21.03 -11.98 -2.90
CA ASN A 127 -20.78 -13.35 -3.37
C ASN A 127 -19.72 -13.37 -4.48
N LYS A 128 -19.57 -12.26 -5.23
CA LYS A 128 -18.55 -12.08 -6.27
C LYS A 128 -17.14 -11.85 -5.71
N ILE A 129 -16.99 -11.61 -4.40
CA ILE A 129 -15.71 -11.36 -3.71
C ILE A 129 -15.18 -12.63 -3.01
N LYS A 130 -16.03 -13.67 -2.88
CA LYS A 130 -15.70 -14.88 -2.09
C LYS A 130 -14.74 -15.84 -2.80
N SER A 131 -14.66 -15.81 -4.14
CA SER A 131 -13.67 -16.55 -4.95
C SER A 131 -12.28 -15.93 -4.86
#